data_AF-A0A2E9K753-F1
#
_entry.id   AF-A0A2E9K753-F1
#
_cell.length_a   1.000
_cell.length_b   1.000
_cell.length_c   1.000
_cell.angle_alpha   90.00
_cell.angle_beta   90.00
_cell.angle_gamma   90.00
#
_symmetry.space_group_name_H-M   'P 1'
#
loop_
_entity.id
_entity.type
_entity.pdbx_description
1 polymer ?
#
loop_
_entity_poly.entity_id
_entity_poly.type
_entity_poly.pdbx_seq_one_letter_code
_entity_poly.pdbx_strand_id
1 'polypeptide(L)'
;MLCHKMHQEGLQPGVGLLRARAPFKVSVTQAIDAIKAWNASSKMPVTPASDAGDRVAALEKRVSEMESAIAILEQRLAQLSD
;
A
#
# COMPACT_ATOMS: atom_id res chain seq x y z
N MET A 1 -8.14 -14.71 10.10
CA MET A 1 -9.13 -13.60 10.00
C MET A 1 -9.30 -13.22 8.53
N LEU A 2 -10.52 -13.27 7.98
CA LEU A 2 -10.80 -13.04 6.55
C LEU A 2 -10.29 -11.67 6.05
N CYS A 3 -10.43 -10.62 6.85
CA CYS A 3 -9.91 -9.28 6.53
C CYS A 3 -8.38 -9.26 6.29
N HIS A 4 -7.61 -10.04 7.07
CA HIS A 4 -6.16 -10.11 6.91
C HIS A 4 -5.77 -10.82 5.61
N LYS A 5 -6.51 -11.87 5.24
CA LYS A 5 -6.28 -12.61 3.99
C LYS A 5 -6.54 -11.72 2.77
N MET A 6 -7.63 -10.98 2.78
CA MET A 6 -7.97 -10.03 1.72
C MET A 6 -6.91 -8.92 1.60
N HIS A 7 -6.41 -8.42 2.73
CA HIS A 7 -5.33 -7.44 2.73
C HIS A 7 -4.01 -7.99 2.17
N GLN A 8 -3.66 -9.25 2.48
CA GLN A 8 -2.50 -9.94 1.87
C GLN A 8 -2.66 -10.13 0.36
N GLU A 9 -3.89 -10.29 -0.13
CA GLU A 9 -4.22 -10.31 -1.57
C GLU A 9 -4.19 -8.91 -2.21
N GLY A 10 -3.83 -7.85 -1.47
CA GLY A 10 -3.81 -6.47 -1.94
C GLY A 10 -5.19 -5.81 -2.01
N LEU A 11 -6.23 -6.49 -1.54
CA LEU A 11 -7.61 -5.98 -1.54
C LEU A 11 -7.92 -5.26 -0.23
N GLN A 12 -8.51 -4.07 -0.32
CA GLN A 12 -8.99 -3.37 0.87
C GLN A 12 -10.24 -4.07 1.42
N PRO A 13 -10.23 -4.56 2.68
CA PRO A 13 -11.37 -5.26 3.25
C PRO A 13 -12.50 -4.28 3.59
N GLY A 14 -13.52 -4.26 2.73
CA GLY A 14 -14.77 -3.50 2.91
C GLY A 14 -15.96 -4.38 3.29
N VAL A 15 -17.02 -3.77 3.79
CA VAL A 15 -18.25 -4.46 4.25
C VAL A 15 -18.83 -5.34 3.14
N GLY A 16 -18.95 -4.81 1.92
CA GLY A 16 -19.49 -5.55 0.77
C GLY A 16 -18.62 -6.73 0.37
N LEU A 17 -17.30 -6.53 0.30
CA LEU A 17 -16.35 -7.56 -0.11
C LEU A 17 -16.24 -8.68 0.93
N LEU A 18 -16.28 -8.33 2.22
CA LEU A 18 -16.30 -9.30 3.31
C LEU A 18 -17.56 -10.15 3.28
N ARG A 19 -18.74 -9.56 3.03
CA ARG A 19 -20.01 -10.29 2.91
C ARG A 19 -20.05 -11.18 1.66
N ALA A 20 -19.40 -10.78 0.57
CA ALA A 20 -19.34 -11.57 -0.67
C ALA A 20 -18.38 -12.76 -0.59
N ARG A 21 -17.26 -12.63 0.13
CA ARG A 21 -16.23 -13.66 0.28
C ARG A 21 -16.46 -14.57 1.49
N ALA A 22 -17.34 -14.19 2.41
CA ALA A 22 -17.64 -15.02 3.57
C ALA A 22 -18.40 -16.29 3.15
N PRO A 23 -18.06 -17.46 3.70
CA PRO A 23 -18.73 -18.73 3.37
C PRO A 23 -20.16 -18.82 3.96
N PHE A 24 -20.60 -17.81 4.70
CA PHE A 24 -21.91 -17.73 5.34
C PHE A 24 -22.48 -16.32 5.22
N LYS A 25 -23.80 -16.17 5.45
CA LYS A 25 -24.47 -14.87 5.45
C LYS A 25 -24.00 -14.04 6.64
N VAL A 26 -23.08 -13.09 6.38
CA VAL A 26 -22.65 -12.10 7.37
C VAL A 26 -23.62 -10.93 7.38
N SER A 27 -24.11 -10.55 8.56
CA SER A 27 -24.93 -9.33 8.71
C SER A 27 -24.07 -8.08 8.50
N VAL A 28 -24.68 -6.98 8.06
CA VAL A 28 -23.94 -5.72 7.87
C VAL A 28 -23.26 -5.28 9.18
N THR A 29 -23.95 -5.44 10.32
CA THR A 29 -23.41 -5.13 11.64
C THR A 29 -22.17 -5.97 11.99
N GLN A 30 -22.24 -7.29 11.78
CA GLN A 30 -21.10 -8.19 12.02
C GLN A 30 -19.91 -7.87 11.12
N ALA A 31 -20.17 -7.50 9.86
CA ALA A 31 -19.13 -7.08 8.93
C ALA A 31 -18.46 -5.76 9.39
N ILE A 32 -19.24 -4.80 9.88
CA ILE A 32 -18.73 -3.55 10.44
C ILE A 32 -17.83 -3.83 11.65
N ASP A 33 -18.26 -4.67 12.58
CA ASP A 33 -17.49 -4.98 13.78
C ASP A 33 -16.18 -5.69 13.45
N ALA A 34 -16.21 -6.61 12.49
CA ALA A 34 -15.00 -7.28 11.99
C ALA A 34 -14.01 -6.30 11.34
N ILE A 35 -14.50 -5.30 10.60
CA ILE A 35 -13.67 -4.27 9.98
C ILE A 35 -13.11 -3.30 11.02
N LYS A 36 -13.91 -2.90 12.01
CA LYS A 36 -13.44 -2.07 13.14
C LYS A 36 -12.33 -2.77 13.91
N ALA A 37 -12.52 -4.05 14.24
CA ALA A 37 -11.51 -4.86 14.91
C ALA A 37 -10.23 -4.98 14.07
N TRP A 38 -10.36 -5.16 12.76
CA TRP A 38 -9.23 -5.21 11.84
C TRP A 38 -8.49 -3.86 11.72
N ASN A 39 -9.21 -2.73 11.66
CA ASN A 39 -8.62 -1.39 11.64
C ASN A 39 -7.93 -1.05 12.98
N ALA A 40 -8.39 -1.61 14.10
CA ALA A 40 -7.75 -1.43 15.39
C ALA A 40 -6.49 -2.30 15.53
N SER A 41 -6.49 -3.53 14.99
CA SER A 41 -5.35 -4.45 15.05
C SER A 41 -4.26 -4.13 14.03
N SER A 42 -4.67 -3.68 12.85
CA SER A 42 -3.78 -3.20 11.81
C SER A 42 -3.62 -1.73 12.11
N LYS A 43 -2.48 -1.28 12.65
CA LYS A 43 -2.16 0.16 12.82
C LYS A 43 -2.05 0.87 11.46
N MET A 44 -3.06 0.74 10.62
CA MET A 44 -3.15 1.41 9.34
C MET A 44 -3.87 2.71 9.61
N PRO A 45 -3.16 3.85 9.52
CA PRO A 45 -3.85 5.10 9.32
C PRO A 45 -4.68 4.88 8.06
N VAL A 46 -5.98 5.17 8.12
CA VAL A 46 -6.74 5.43 6.90
C VAL A 46 -6.00 6.57 6.24
N THR A 47 -5.14 6.29 5.26
CA THR A 47 -4.44 7.34 4.53
C THR A 47 -5.54 7.98 3.69
N PRO A 48 -5.96 9.21 3.98
CA PRO A 48 -6.90 9.88 3.12
C PRO A 48 -6.27 9.94 1.73
N ALA A 49 -7.05 9.76 0.67
CA ALA A 49 -6.59 9.80 -0.71
C ALA A 49 -5.79 11.07 -1.08
N SER A 50 -5.84 12.10 -0.23
CA SER A 50 -5.01 13.30 -0.28
C SER A 50 -3.49 13.05 -0.19
N ASP A 51 -3.05 11.96 0.44
CA ASP A 51 -1.62 11.65 0.65
C ASP A 51 -1.00 10.86 -0.52
N ALA A 52 -1.81 10.46 -1.51
CA ALA A 52 -1.32 9.75 -2.68
C ALA A 52 -0.49 10.66 -3.60
N GLY A 53 -0.88 11.93 -3.74
CA GLY A 53 -0.15 12.92 -4.54
C GLY A 53 1.21 13.25 -3.95
N ASP A 54 1.27 13.49 -2.64
CA ASP A 54 2.52 13.79 -1.93
C ASP A 54 3.49 12.60 -1.95
N ARG A 55 2.97 11.38 -1.82
CA ARG A 55 3.76 10.15 -1.97
C ARG A 55 4.30 9.96 -3.38
N VAL A 56 3.52 10.26 -4.42
CA VAL A 56 3.98 10.18 -5.80
C VAL A 56 5.09 11.20 -6.05
N ALA A 57 4.89 12.47 -5.66
CA ALA A 57 5.91 13.51 -5.80
C ALA A 57 7.21 13.17 -5.04
N ALA A 58 7.10 12.60 -3.84
CA ALA A 58 8.27 12.15 -3.07
C ALA A 58 9.01 10.98 -3.75
N LEU A 59 8.28 10.05 -4.37
CA LEU A 59 8.86 8.93 -5.10
C LEU A 59 9.52 9.40 -6.41
N GLU A 60 8.88 10.28 -7.17
CA GLU A 60 9.43 10.88 -8.40
C GLU A 60 10.75 11.62 -8.11
N LYS A 61 10.78 12.41 -7.03
CA LYS A 61 12.01 13.09 -6.59
C LYS A 61 13.14 12.11 -6.30
N ARG A 62 12.85 11.04 -5.55
CA ARG A 62 13.85 10.00 -5.22
C ARG A 62 14.38 9.28 -6.46
N VAL A 63 13.50 8.99 -7.44
CA VAL A 63 13.91 8.36 -8.70
C VAL A 63 14.86 9.28 -9.46
N SER A 64 14.52 10.57 -9.59
CA SER A 64 15.39 11.54 -10.27
C SER A 64 16.77 11.69 -9.61
N GLU A 65 16.83 11.72 -8.27
CA GLU A 65 18.09 11.75 -7.53
C GLU A 65 18.93 10.47 -7.77
N MET A 66 18.28 9.31 -7.80
CA MET A 66 18.95 8.04 -8.09
C MET A 66 19.48 7.97 -9.52
N GLU A 67 18.70 8.39 -10.51
CA GLU A 67 19.11 8.42 -11.92
C GLU A 67 20.32 9.33 -12.13
N SER A 68 20.33 10.50 -11.49
CA SER A 68 21.47 11.43 -11.52
C SER A 68 22.72 10.81 -10.87
N ALA A 69 22.56 10.15 -9.73
CA ALA A 69 23.68 9.47 -9.06
C ALA A 69 24.26 8.34 -9.92
N ILE A 70 23.40 7.57 -10.59
CA ILE A 70 23.82 6.50 -11.52
C ILE A 70 24.61 7.09 -12.69
N ALA A 71 24.11 8.16 -13.33
CA ALA A 71 24.82 8.79 -14.45
C ALA A 71 26.23 9.27 -14.06
N ILE A 72 26.37 9.85 -12.85
CA ILE A 72 27.68 10.28 -12.32
C ILE A 72 28.59 9.07 -12.08
N LEU A 73 28.05 7.98 -11.52
CA LEU A 73 28.82 6.76 -11.27
C LEU A 73 29.27 6.10 -12.58
N GLU A 74 28.40 6.04 -13.58
CA GLU A 74 28.73 5.53 -14.92
C GLU A 74 29.83 6.35 -15.58
N GLN A 75 29.76 7.68 -15.50
CA GLN A 75 30.81 8.57 -16.02
C GLN A 75 32.15 8.35 -15.32
N ARG A 76 32.14 8.19 -13.99
CA ARG A 76 33.36 7.91 -13.22
C ARG A 76 33.95 6.55 -13.55
N LEU A 77 33.11 5.53 -13.72
CA LEU A 77 33.56 4.20 -14.13
C LEU A 77 34.19 4.24 -15.53
N ALA A 78 33.57 4.94 -16.48
CA ALA A 78 34.11 5.11 -17.82
C ALA A 78 35.51 5.76 -17.81
N GLN A 79 35.72 6.76 -16.94
CA GLN A 79 37.03 7.42 -16.75
C GLN A 79 38.10 6.53 -16.09
N LEU A 80 37.70 5.46 -15.39
CA LEU A 80 38.62 4.52 -14.74
C LEU A 80 38.90 3.28 -15.59
N SER A 81 38.11 3.05 -16.65
CA SER A 81 38.25 1.92 -17.58
C SER A 81 39.03 2.26 -18.86
N ASP A 82 39.44 3.51 -19.02
CA ASP A 82 40.42 4.00 -20.01
C ASP A 82 41.78 4.19 -19.33
#